data_AF-A0A8K0DYJ0-F1
#
_entry.id   AF-A0A8K0DYJ0-F1
#
_cell.length_a   1.000
_cell.length_b   1.000
_cell.length_c   1.000
_cell.angle_alpha   90.00
_cell.angle_beta   90.00
_cell.angle_gamma   90.00
#
_symmetry.space_group_name_H-M   'P 1'
#
loop_
_entity.id
_entity.type
_entity.pdbx_description
1 polymer ?
#
loop_
_entity_poly.entity_id
_entity_poly.type
_entity_poly.pdbx_seq_one_letter_code
_entity_poly.pdbx_strand_id
1 'polypeptide(L)'
;MLCWNELGYHATSRDYTICYVCFHLQPTACFEFLPYHDPNDDEINAVICEETVDFSSVEAGKMYEIVVTTFGGFYRYRLGDIVRVVGFYNLAPEVEYVMKAPRALFDIITERDLMSVMGSFQLVLRNELAAELTKYASFLDLNFSPKRLKVFVEVKKEGMFIPEKLQESILVLKRACSVLEDNLGGLYKASRDKGDTGPLLVSIIKPGCFETLSKVAIEKGTPACQYKPPKIIRNQELVCVLERNAFVTVFSDCTEK
;
A
#
# COMPACT_ATOMS: atom_id res chain seq x y z
N MET A 1 43.61 14.75 -16.67
CA MET A 1 43.43 13.97 -17.91
C MET A 1 43.20 12.54 -17.43
N LEU A 2 41.98 11.99 -17.35
CA LEU A 2 40.78 12.14 -18.17
C LEU A 2 39.59 12.66 -17.35
N CYS A 3 38.74 13.43 -18.01
CA CYS A 3 37.50 14.01 -17.51
C CYS A 3 36.40 13.53 -18.47
N TRP A 4 35.39 12.82 -17.98
CA TRP A 4 34.08 12.57 -18.61
C TRP A 4 33.15 12.17 -17.45
N ASN A 5 32.30 13.02 -16.86
CA ASN A 5 31.06 13.66 -17.37
C ASN A 5 30.09 12.66 -18.01
N GLU A 6 29.21 12.10 -17.18
CA GLU A 6 27.76 11.86 -17.42
C GLU A 6 27.26 10.85 -16.37
N LEU A 7 26.70 11.32 -15.26
CA LEU A 7 25.93 10.47 -14.34
C LEU A 7 24.66 11.23 -13.94
N GLY A 8 23.65 11.07 -14.78
CA GLY A 8 22.29 11.47 -14.48
C GLY A 8 21.63 10.48 -13.52
N TYR A 9 20.58 10.94 -12.84
CA TYR A 9 19.57 10.05 -12.28
C TYR A 9 18.97 9.21 -13.42
N HIS A 10 19.34 7.93 -13.51
CA HIS A 10 18.60 6.99 -14.35
C HIS A 10 17.50 6.32 -13.53
N ALA A 11 16.35 6.99 -13.45
CA ALA A 11 15.09 6.30 -13.27
C ALA A 11 14.70 5.70 -14.63
N THR A 12 15.11 4.47 -14.93
CA THR A 12 14.59 3.78 -16.11
C THR A 12 13.13 3.43 -15.85
N SER A 13 12.21 4.14 -16.49
CA SER A 13 10.75 3.96 -16.36
C SER A 13 10.22 2.71 -17.06
N ARG A 14 10.96 1.61 -17.02
CA ARG A 14 10.46 0.30 -17.44
C ARG A 14 10.44 -0.55 -16.19
N ASP A 15 9.23 -0.76 -15.68
CA ASP A 15 8.89 -1.75 -14.65
C ASP A 15 9.23 -1.41 -13.19
N TYR A 16 8.82 -0.24 -12.67
CA TYR A 16 8.74 0.04 -11.21
C TYR A 16 9.97 -0.29 -10.33
N THR A 17 11.13 -0.60 -10.92
CA THR A 17 12.36 -0.89 -10.19
C THR A 17 13.01 0.43 -9.80
N ILE A 18 12.81 0.85 -8.55
CA ILE A 18 13.69 1.86 -7.97
C ILE A 18 14.99 1.16 -7.63
N CYS A 19 15.95 1.17 -8.56
CA CYS A 19 17.31 0.77 -8.26
C CYS A 19 17.91 1.82 -7.33
N TYR A 20 18.03 1.53 -6.03
CA TYR A 20 19.02 2.25 -5.23
C TYR A 20 20.36 1.67 -5.62
N VAL A 21 20.95 2.19 -6.70
CA VAL A 21 22.36 1.92 -6.95
C VAL A 21 23.12 2.72 -5.91
N CYS A 22 23.68 2.02 -4.92
CA CYS A 22 24.66 2.61 -4.01
C CYS A 22 25.96 2.83 -4.81
N PHE A 23 25.93 3.76 -5.77
CA PHE A 23 27.16 4.37 -6.26
C PHE A 23 27.82 5.03 -5.06
N HIS A 24 29.16 5.06 -5.05
CA HIS A 24 29.97 5.80 -4.08
C HIS A 24 29.51 7.27 -3.99
N LEU A 25 28.42 7.50 -3.27
CA LEU A 25 27.96 8.78 -2.82
C LEU A 25 29.10 9.27 -1.93
N GLN A 26 29.60 10.49 -2.17
CA GLN A 26 30.29 11.21 -1.11
C GLN A 26 29.47 10.99 0.17
N PRO A 27 30.05 10.50 1.27
CA PRO A 27 29.26 9.89 2.34
C PRO A 27 28.48 10.99 3.02
N THR A 28 27.24 11.22 2.58
CA THR A 28 26.28 12.10 3.24
C THR A 28 25.30 11.28 4.08
N ALA A 29 25.28 9.96 3.87
CA ALA A 29 24.47 9.01 4.60
C ALA A 29 25.16 7.62 4.72
N CYS A 30 24.95 6.95 5.86
CA CYS A 30 25.23 5.54 6.09
C CYS A 30 23.90 4.78 6.07
N PHE A 31 23.86 3.64 5.38
CA PHE A 31 22.67 2.81 5.25
C PHE A 31 22.88 1.49 5.98
N GLU A 32 21.92 1.11 6.78
CA GLU A 32 21.82 -0.19 7.42
C GLU A 32 20.51 -0.86 6.97
N PHE A 33 20.45 -2.19 7.04
CA PHE A 33 19.34 -2.99 6.53
C PHE A 33 18.76 -3.84 7.65
N LEU A 34 17.51 -3.60 8.02
CA LEU A 34 16.80 -4.40 9.02
C LEU A 34 16.09 -5.57 8.31
N PRO A 35 16.37 -6.85 8.60
CA PRO A 35 15.70 -7.96 7.95
C PRO A 35 14.16 -7.86 8.07
N TYR A 36 13.47 -8.05 6.96
CA TYR A 36 12.01 -8.00 6.90
C TYR A 36 11.44 -9.34 6.42
N HIS A 37 10.55 -9.93 7.22
CA HIS A 37 9.82 -11.15 6.87
C HIS A 37 8.41 -10.77 6.42
N ASP A 38 8.01 -11.29 5.26
CA ASP A 38 6.65 -11.10 4.76
C ASP A 38 5.69 -11.93 5.63
N PRO A 39 4.71 -11.31 6.30
CA PRO A 39 3.75 -12.06 7.13
C PRO A 39 2.82 -12.96 6.30
N ASN A 40 2.87 -12.88 4.98
CA ASN A 40 2.21 -13.81 4.07
C ASN A 40 3.04 -15.09 3.81
N ASP A 41 4.28 -15.16 4.31
CA ASP A 41 5.17 -16.30 4.10
C ASP A 41 5.01 -17.30 5.27
N ASP A 42 4.50 -18.50 4.97
CA ASP A 42 4.14 -19.52 5.96
C ASP A 42 5.36 -20.12 6.68
N GLU A 43 6.58 -19.87 6.19
CA GLU A 43 7.80 -20.57 6.63
C GLU A 43 8.44 -19.98 7.90
N ILE A 44 8.09 -18.76 8.33
CA ILE A 44 8.82 -18.08 9.42
C ILE A 44 7.85 -17.45 10.42
N ASN A 45 7.71 -18.08 11.59
CA ASN A 45 7.21 -17.42 12.79
C ASN A 45 8.02 -16.13 12.98
N ALA A 46 7.34 -14.98 12.88
CA ALA A 46 7.92 -13.64 12.85
C ALA A 46 8.81 -13.36 14.08
N VAL A 47 10.06 -13.78 14.02
CA VAL A 47 11.12 -13.18 14.83
C VAL A 47 11.43 -11.87 14.13
N ILE A 48 11.04 -10.77 14.75
CA ILE A 48 11.55 -9.45 14.39
C ILE A 48 13.04 -9.53 14.74
N CYS A 49 13.90 -9.81 13.76
CA CYS A 49 15.32 -9.61 13.93
C CYS A 49 15.52 -8.10 14.12
N GLU A 50 15.78 -7.68 15.36
CA GLU A 50 15.95 -6.26 15.70
C GLU A 50 17.34 -5.73 15.33
N GLU A 51 18.25 -6.62 14.93
CA GLU A 51 19.61 -6.25 14.57
C GLU A 51 19.70 -5.93 13.07
N THR A 52 20.21 -4.74 12.79
CA THR A 52 20.50 -4.30 11.43
C THR A 52 21.77 -4.94 10.91
N VAL A 53 21.81 -5.21 9.61
CA VAL A 53 23.00 -5.66 8.89
C VAL A 53 23.56 -4.55 8.00
N ASP A 54 24.86 -4.61 7.75
CA ASP A 54 25.52 -3.71 6.80
C ASP A 54 25.24 -4.14 5.35
N PHE A 55 25.52 -3.24 4.40
CA PHE A 55 25.30 -3.48 2.96
C PHE A 55 26.06 -4.71 2.43
N SER A 56 27.16 -5.13 3.06
CA SER A 56 27.93 -6.32 2.66
C SER A 56 27.28 -7.65 3.07
N SER A 57 26.35 -7.61 4.01
CA SER A 57 25.77 -8.80 4.65
C SER A 57 24.32 -9.04 4.21
N VAL A 58 23.80 -8.24 3.29
CA VAL A 58 22.49 -8.47 2.68
C VAL A 58 22.57 -9.63 1.69
N GLU A 59 21.46 -10.33 1.48
CA GLU A 59 21.39 -11.50 0.61
C GLU A 59 20.39 -11.29 -0.52
N ALA A 60 20.74 -11.73 -1.73
CA ALA A 60 19.83 -11.69 -2.88
C ALA A 60 18.53 -12.46 -2.60
N GLY A 61 17.40 -11.91 -3.04
CA GLY A 61 16.05 -12.44 -2.81
C GLY A 61 15.43 -12.06 -1.46
N LYS A 62 16.22 -11.67 -0.45
CA LYS A 62 15.69 -11.27 0.87
C LYS A 62 15.19 -9.82 0.88
N MET A 63 14.24 -9.56 1.78
CA MET A 63 13.67 -8.23 2.00
C MET A 63 14.24 -7.58 3.26
N TYR A 64 14.42 -6.27 3.20
CA TYR A 64 14.96 -5.47 4.29
C TYR A 64 14.25 -4.11 4.38
N GLU A 65 14.07 -3.60 5.59
CA GLU A 65 13.72 -2.20 5.82
C GLU A 65 14.98 -1.34 5.86
N ILE A 66 14.98 -0.22 5.13
CA ILE A 66 16.12 0.70 5.11
C ILE A 66 16.16 1.55 6.39
N VAL A 67 17.32 1.55 7.03
CA VAL A 67 17.68 2.42 8.15
C VAL A 67 18.78 3.37 7.69
N VAL A 68 18.63 4.67 7.94
CA VAL A 68 19.56 5.69 7.47
C VAL A 68 20.12 6.53 8.62
N THR A 69 21.42 6.76 8.58
CA THR A 69 22.11 7.77 9.39
C THR A 69 22.66 8.83 8.45
N THR A 70 22.36 10.11 8.68
CA THR A 70 22.81 11.23 7.82
C THR A 70 23.54 12.30 8.63
N PHE A 71 24.41 13.07 7.98
CA PHE A 71 25.05 14.24 8.62
C PHE A 71 24.04 15.32 9.04
N GLY A 72 22.85 15.33 8.45
CA GLY A 72 21.77 16.28 8.74
C GLY A 72 20.98 15.97 10.03
N GLY A 73 21.41 15.02 10.86
CA GLY A 73 20.83 14.75 12.18
C GLY A 73 19.86 13.58 12.26
N PHE A 74 19.66 12.81 11.19
CA PHE A 74 19.01 11.50 11.29
C PHE A 74 20.02 10.47 11.78
N TYR A 75 19.75 9.81 12.89
CA TYR A 75 20.59 8.74 13.44
C TYR A 75 19.77 7.45 13.55
N ARG A 76 20.23 6.38 12.89
CA ARG A 76 19.54 5.08 12.77
C ARG A 76 18.04 5.24 12.51
N TYR A 77 17.69 6.14 11.60
CA TYR A 77 16.31 6.48 11.29
C TYR A 77 15.72 5.44 10.34
N ARG A 78 14.69 4.74 10.80
CA ARG A 78 13.90 3.82 9.98
C ARG A 78 13.10 4.59 8.93
N LEU A 79 13.47 4.44 7.66
CA LEU A 79 12.74 5.06 6.54
C LEU A 79 11.35 4.44 6.33
N GLY A 80 11.16 3.22 6.84
CA GLY A 80 9.97 2.42 6.60
C GLY A 80 9.84 1.98 5.15
N ASP A 81 10.91 2.07 4.33
CA ASP A 81 10.94 1.51 2.97
C ASP A 81 11.42 0.07 3.05
N ILE A 82 10.57 -0.87 2.63
CA ILE A 82 10.95 -2.26 2.41
C ILE A 82 11.49 -2.39 1.00
N VAL A 83 12.66 -2.98 0.87
CA VAL A 83 13.32 -3.27 -0.40
C VAL A 83 13.73 -4.72 -0.49
N ARG A 84 13.75 -5.28 -1.70
CA ARG A 84 14.26 -6.64 -1.96
C ARG A 84 15.60 -6.52 -2.69
N VAL A 85 16.60 -7.27 -2.24
CA VAL A 85 17.88 -7.33 -2.94
C VAL A 85 17.69 -8.16 -4.21
N VAL A 86 17.87 -7.55 -5.37
CA VAL A 86 17.70 -8.22 -6.68
C VAL A 86 19.02 -8.70 -7.27
N GLY A 87 20.13 -8.15 -6.78
CA GLY A 87 21.46 -8.44 -7.31
C GLY A 87 22.52 -7.59 -6.63
N PHE A 88 23.71 -7.62 -7.21
CA PHE A 88 24.84 -6.83 -6.75
C PHE A 88 25.60 -6.30 -7.96
N TYR A 89 25.89 -5.00 -7.94
CA TYR A 89 26.85 -4.39 -8.85
C TYR A 89 28.18 -4.24 -8.12
N ASN A 90 29.13 -5.12 -8.44
CA ASN A 90 30.34 -5.34 -7.63
C ASN A 90 29.98 -5.73 -6.17
N LEU A 91 30.28 -4.87 -5.20
CA LEU A 91 29.97 -5.06 -3.79
C LEU A 91 28.73 -4.29 -3.34
N ALA A 92 28.15 -3.45 -4.21
CA ALA A 92 27.00 -2.64 -3.87
C ALA A 92 25.70 -3.43 -4.12
N PRO A 93 24.79 -3.52 -3.16
CA PRO A 93 23.51 -4.19 -3.37
C PRO A 93 22.66 -3.40 -4.35
N GLU A 94 22.09 -4.10 -5.33
CA GLU A 94 21.00 -3.60 -6.15
C GLU A 94 19.70 -4.03 -5.48
N VAL A 95 18.87 -3.06 -5.14
CA VAL A 95 17.61 -3.30 -4.46
C VAL A 95 16.45 -2.75 -5.26
N GLU A 96 15.28 -3.38 -5.11
CA GLU A 96 14.04 -2.92 -5.72
C GLU A 96 13.01 -2.44 -4.68
N TYR A 97 12.27 -1.43 -5.10
CA TYR A 97 11.01 -0.95 -4.56
C TYR A 97 10.02 -2.05 -4.14
N VAL A 98 9.83 -2.38 -2.86
CA VAL A 98 8.78 -3.34 -2.46
C VAL A 98 7.52 -2.64 -1.95
N MET A 99 7.57 -2.03 -0.77
CA MET A 99 6.42 -1.37 -0.13
C MET A 99 6.87 -0.47 1.02
N LYS A 100 5.96 0.34 1.55
CA LYS A 100 6.15 0.94 2.87
C LYS A 100 5.83 -0.09 3.97
N ALA A 101 6.71 -0.20 4.95
CA ALA A 101 6.49 -0.98 6.15
C ALA A 101 5.19 -0.55 6.85
N PRO A 102 4.43 -1.49 7.45
CA PRO A 102 3.34 -1.16 8.34
C PRO A 102 3.83 -0.19 9.42
N ARG A 103 3.14 0.94 9.59
CA ARG A 103 3.57 2.01 10.50
C ARG A 103 2.98 1.85 11.90
N ALA A 104 1.92 1.06 12.04
CA ALA A 104 1.22 0.87 13.29
C ALA A 104 1.11 -0.61 13.65
N LEU A 105 1.16 -0.92 14.95
CA LEU A 105 0.96 -2.26 15.50
C LEU A 105 -0.39 -2.89 15.12
N PHE A 106 -1.34 -2.07 14.68
CA PHE A 106 -2.68 -2.48 14.28
C PHE A 106 -2.88 -2.54 12.76
N ASP A 107 -1.85 -2.26 11.95
CA ASP A 107 -1.97 -2.39 10.50
C ASP A 107 -2.10 -3.89 10.15
N ILE A 108 -3.29 -4.29 9.72
CA ILE A 108 -3.60 -5.67 9.28
C ILE A 108 -3.50 -5.85 7.76
N ILE A 109 -3.15 -4.79 7.04
CA ILE A 109 -3.04 -4.77 5.58
C ILE A 109 -1.88 -3.87 5.15
N THR A 110 -1.13 -4.29 4.14
CA THR A 110 -0.07 -3.49 3.51
C THR A 110 -0.57 -2.81 2.23
N GLU A 111 0.22 -1.84 1.75
CA GLU A 111 -0.06 -1.21 0.45
C GLU A 111 -0.01 -2.23 -0.70
N ARG A 112 0.87 -3.23 -0.57
CA ARG A 112 1.01 -4.33 -1.54
C ARG A 112 -0.22 -5.22 -1.57
N ASP A 113 -0.73 -5.63 -0.41
CA ASP A 113 -1.94 -6.45 -0.32
C ASP A 113 -3.11 -5.73 -1.00
N LEU A 114 -3.28 -4.44 -0.70
CA LEU A 114 -4.33 -3.63 -1.31
C LEU A 114 -4.14 -3.48 -2.83
N MET A 115 -2.92 -3.24 -3.31
CA MET A 115 -2.65 -3.20 -4.75
C MET A 115 -3.01 -4.50 -5.46
N SER A 116 -2.63 -5.63 -4.86
CA SER A 116 -2.85 -6.97 -5.43
C SER A 116 -4.35 -7.24 -5.64
N VAL A 117 -5.15 -7.03 -4.59
CA VAL A 117 -6.61 -7.29 -4.66
C VAL A 117 -7.36 -6.26 -5.51
N MET A 118 -6.85 -5.04 -5.63
CA MET A 118 -7.49 -4.01 -6.47
C MET A 118 -7.33 -4.28 -7.96
N GLY A 119 -6.26 -4.99 -8.37
CA GLY A 119 -6.10 -5.40 -9.76
C GLY A 119 -7.22 -6.33 -10.25
N SER A 120 -7.60 -7.31 -9.44
CA SER A 120 -8.72 -8.21 -9.76
C SER A 120 -10.08 -7.50 -9.63
N PHE A 121 -10.25 -6.65 -8.61
CA PHE A 121 -11.47 -5.88 -8.42
C PHE A 121 -11.75 -4.94 -9.61
N GLN A 122 -10.72 -4.29 -10.16
CA GLN A 122 -10.83 -3.46 -11.35
C GLN A 122 -11.35 -4.24 -12.56
N LEU A 123 -10.93 -5.49 -12.74
CA LEU A 123 -11.40 -6.34 -13.85
C LEU A 123 -12.91 -6.63 -13.74
N VAL A 124 -13.40 -6.92 -12.54
CA VAL A 124 -14.83 -7.15 -12.29
C VAL A 124 -15.65 -5.89 -12.55
N LEU A 125 -15.20 -4.75 -12.04
CA LEU A 125 -15.85 -3.45 -12.29
C LEU A 125 -15.94 -3.13 -13.79
N ARG A 126 -14.88 -3.42 -14.55
CA ARG A 126 -14.85 -3.16 -15.99
C ARG A 126 -15.79 -4.10 -16.75
N ASN A 127 -15.76 -5.39 -16.45
CA ASN A 127 -16.44 -6.42 -17.25
C ASN A 127 -17.92 -6.56 -16.92
N GLU A 128 -18.30 -6.54 -15.65
CA GLU A 128 -19.69 -6.78 -15.23
C GLU A 128 -20.47 -5.48 -15.10
N LEU A 129 -19.76 -4.36 -14.86
CA LEU A 129 -20.37 -3.12 -14.40
C LEU A 129 -20.06 -1.91 -15.28
N ALA A 130 -19.27 -2.08 -16.35
CA ALA A 130 -18.86 -1.02 -17.28
C ALA A 130 -18.31 0.23 -16.55
N ALA A 131 -17.60 0.01 -15.45
CA ALA A 131 -17.03 1.07 -14.62
C ALA A 131 -15.50 1.02 -14.62
N GLU A 132 -14.90 2.20 -14.56
CA GLU A 132 -13.44 2.32 -14.48
C GLU A 132 -13.05 2.73 -13.06
N LEU A 133 -12.29 1.87 -12.37
CA LEU A 133 -11.65 2.22 -11.11
C LEU A 133 -10.58 3.28 -11.37
N THR A 134 -10.66 4.43 -10.70
CA THR A 134 -9.68 5.51 -10.84
C THR A 134 -8.70 5.55 -9.68
N LYS A 135 -9.21 5.48 -8.45
CA LYS A 135 -8.43 5.60 -7.22
C LYS A 135 -9.06 4.75 -6.11
N TYR A 136 -8.23 4.34 -5.16
CA TYR A 136 -8.70 3.58 -4.00
C TYR A 136 -7.82 3.87 -2.78
N ALA A 137 -8.39 3.62 -1.61
CA ALA A 137 -7.66 3.65 -0.34
C ALA A 137 -8.38 2.80 0.71
N SER A 138 -7.65 2.29 1.69
CA SER A 138 -8.18 1.58 2.84
C SER A 138 -8.11 2.41 4.11
N PHE A 139 -8.92 2.04 5.09
CA PHE A 139 -8.94 2.58 6.43
C PHE A 139 -9.35 1.48 7.42
N LEU A 140 -8.57 1.29 8.48
CA LEU A 140 -8.94 0.39 9.57
C LEU A 140 -9.61 1.18 10.68
N ASP A 141 -10.91 0.95 10.87
CA ASP A 141 -11.69 1.59 11.92
C ASP A 141 -11.55 0.82 13.23
N LEU A 142 -10.79 1.42 14.16
CA LEU A 142 -10.50 0.86 15.48
C LEU A 142 -11.59 1.17 16.51
N ASN A 143 -12.58 2.00 16.17
CA ASN A 143 -13.66 2.38 17.09
C ASN A 143 -14.75 1.31 17.21
N PHE A 144 -14.68 0.26 16.40
CA PHE A 144 -15.59 -0.88 16.42
C PHE A 144 -14.94 -2.09 17.06
N SER A 145 -15.76 -2.91 17.70
CA SER A 145 -15.40 -4.26 18.16
C SER A 145 -16.43 -5.25 17.59
N PRO A 146 -16.05 -6.12 16.64
CA PRO A 146 -14.71 -6.23 16.03
C PRO A 146 -14.36 -5.04 15.13
N LYS A 147 -13.05 -4.79 14.95
CA LYS A 147 -12.50 -3.71 14.11
C LYS A 147 -12.99 -3.85 12.68
N ARG A 148 -13.08 -2.76 11.91
CA ARG A 148 -13.63 -2.82 10.55
C ARG A 148 -12.65 -2.27 9.52
N LEU A 149 -12.19 -3.13 8.62
CA LEU A 149 -11.44 -2.68 7.45
C LEU A 149 -12.42 -2.14 6.40
N LYS A 150 -12.24 -0.88 6.02
CA LYS A 150 -13.00 -0.20 4.98
C LYS A 150 -12.09 0.04 3.77
N VAL A 151 -12.57 -0.23 2.57
CA VAL A 151 -11.92 0.09 1.30
C VAL A 151 -12.81 1.02 0.51
N PHE A 152 -12.31 2.20 0.20
CA PHE A 152 -12.98 3.21 -0.61
C PHE A 152 -12.49 3.09 -2.06
N VAL A 153 -13.41 3.00 -3.00
CA VAL A 153 -13.12 2.85 -4.42
C VAL A 153 -13.82 3.96 -5.19
N GLU A 154 -13.03 4.86 -5.78
CA GLU A 154 -13.51 5.89 -6.69
C GLU A 154 -13.64 5.29 -8.09
N VAL A 155 -14.83 5.43 -8.67
CA VAL A 155 -15.13 4.92 -10.00
C VAL A 155 -15.57 6.04 -10.94
N LYS A 156 -15.07 6.03 -12.17
CA LYS A 156 -15.58 6.85 -13.27
C LYS A 156 -16.72 6.09 -13.93
N LYS A 157 -17.86 6.76 -14.06
CA LYS A 157 -19.16 6.12 -14.34
C LYS A 157 -19.64 6.39 -15.76
N GLU A 158 -20.08 5.33 -16.43
CA GLU A 158 -21.16 5.36 -17.42
C GLU A 158 -22.33 4.49 -16.88
N GLY A 159 -23.38 5.10 -16.30
CA GLY A 159 -24.65 4.40 -16.00
C GLY A 159 -24.80 3.50 -14.74
N MET A 160 -23.74 3.11 -14.04
CA MET A 160 -23.69 2.17 -12.88
C MET A 160 -24.74 2.19 -11.73
N PHE A 161 -25.55 3.23 -11.55
CA PHE A 161 -26.46 3.34 -10.40
C PHE A 161 -27.77 4.01 -10.81
N ILE A 162 -28.31 3.60 -11.96
CA ILE A 162 -29.69 3.91 -12.32
C ILE A 162 -30.56 2.98 -11.46
N PRO A 163 -31.70 3.45 -10.90
CA PRO A 163 -32.53 2.65 -9.98
C PRO A 163 -32.86 1.24 -10.50
N GLU A 164 -33.05 1.10 -11.80
CA GLU A 164 -33.38 -0.16 -12.50
C GLU A 164 -32.28 -1.23 -12.41
N LYS A 165 -30.99 -0.83 -12.41
CA LYS A 165 -29.83 -1.75 -12.38
C LYS A 165 -29.10 -1.77 -11.04
N LEU A 166 -29.62 -1.03 -10.06
CA LEU A 166 -28.96 -0.83 -8.77
C LEU A 166 -28.81 -2.15 -8.00
N GLN A 167 -29.86 -2.98 -7.96
CA GLN A 167 -29.85 -4.25 -7.23
C GLN A 167 -28.87 -5.26 -7.84
N GLU A 168 -28.86 -5.38 -9.17
CA GLU A 168 -27.90 -6.24 -9.89
C GLU A 168 -26.46 -5.79 -9.63
N SER A 169 -26.22 -4.48 -9.68
CA SER A 169 -24.89 -3.90 -9.42
C SER A 169 -24.42 -4.16 -7.97
N ILE A 170 -25.32 -4.05 -6.99
CA ILE A 170 -25.02 -4.37 -5.59
C ILE A 170 -24.66 -5.85 -5.43
N LEU A 171 -25.37 -6.76 -6.11
CA LEU A 171 -25.08 -8.20 -6.04
C LEU A 171 -23.69 -8.52 -6.61
N VAL A 172 -23.34 -7.92 -7.76
CA VAL A 172 -21.99 -8.04 -8.34
C VAL A 172 -20.93 -7.50 -7.39
N LEU A 173 -21.15 -6.31 -6.81
CA LEU A 173 -20.23 -5.70 -5.85
C LEU A 173 -20.04 -6.56 -4.60
N LYS A 174 -21.09 -7.20 -4.09
CA LYS A 174 -21.00 -8.14 -2.96
C LYS A 174 -20.12 -9.34 -3.30
N ARG A 175 -20.37 -9.99 -4.44
CA ARG A 175 -19.52 -11.12 -4.89
C ARG A 175 -18.07 -10.70 -5.05
N ALA A 176 -17.83 -9.54 -5.68
CA ALA A 176 -16.50 -8.98 -5.84
C ALA A 176 -15.84 -8.65 -4.49
N CYS A 177 -16.61 -8.18 -3.51
CA CYS A 177 -16.15 -7.89 -2.15
C CYS A 177 -15.71 -9.17 -1.42
N SER A 178 -16.46 -10.26 -1.54
CA SER A 178 -16.06 -11.55 -0.97
C SER A 178 -14.77 -12.08 -1.60
N VAL A 179 -14.67 -12.04 -2.93
CA VAL A 179 -13.43 -12.45 -3.63
C VAL A 179 -12.24 -11.58 -3.22
N LEU A 180 -12.45 -10.27 -3.04
CA LEU A 180 -11.43 -9.35 -2.57
C LEU A 180 -10.96 -9.77 -1.16
N GLU A 181 -11.89 -9.99 -0.22
CA GLU A 181 -11.57 -10.39 1.16
C GLU A 181 -10.76 -11.69 1.21
N ASP A 182 -11.14 -12.70 0.43
CA ASP A 182 -10.44 -13.99 0.35
C ASP A 182 -8.98 -13.86 -0.11
N ASN A 183 -8.67 -12.81 -0.88
CA ASN A 183 -7.35 -12.55 -1.43
C ASN A 183 -6.55 -11.51 -0.63
N LEU A 184 -7.06 -11.03 0.51
CA LEU A 184 -6.29 -10.18 1.42
C LEU A 184 -5.14 -10.96 2.10
N GLY A 185 -4.12 -10.23 2.56
CA GLY A 185 -2.92 -10.79 3.17
C GLY A 185 -3.18 -11.56 4.48
N GLY A 186 -2.21 -12.38 4.87
CA GLY A 186 -2.19 -13.23 6.06
C GLY A 186 -2.43 -12.47 7.37
N LEU A 187 -1.95 -11.23 7.49
CA LEU A 187 -2.25 -10.38 8.66
C LEU A 187 -3.75 -10.12 8.83
N TYR A 188 -4.45 -9.83 7.72
CA TYR A 188 -5.90 -9.61 7.73
C TYR A 188 -6.63 -10.90 8.10
N LYS A 189 -6.27 -12.02 7.45
CA LYS A 189 -6.87 -13.34 7.70
C LYS A 189 -6.68 -13.78 9.14
N ALA A 190 -5.46 -13.69 9.67
CA ALA A 190 -5.19 -14.00 11.07
C ALA A 190 -5.98 -13.13 12.05
N SER A 191 -6.20 -11.85 11.74
CA SER A 191 -7.04 -10.97 12.56
C SER A 191 -8.53 -11.29 12.43
N ARG A 192 -8.99 -11.72 11.25
CA ARG A 192 -10.37 -12.15 10.99
C ARG A 192 -10.69 -13.45 11.72
N ASP A 193 -9.78 -14.43 11.67
CA ASP A 193 -9.92 -15.75 12.32
C ASP A 193 -9.91 -15.64 13.84
N LYS A 194 -9.16 -14.69 14.41
CA LYS A 194 -9.20 -14.37 15.85
C LYS A 194 -10.49 -13.68 16.30
N GLY A 195 -11.31 -13.21 15.35
CA GLY A 195 -12.50 -12.41 15.64
C GLY A 195 -12.19 -10.95 16.01
N ASP A 196 -10.95 -10.48 15.85
CA ASP A 196 -10.57 -9.09 16.13
C ASP A 196 -11.04 -8.12 15.03
N THR A 197 -11.25 -8.65 13.81
CA THR A 197 -11.69 -7.89 12.64
C THR A 197 -13.01 -8.47 12.10
N GLY A 198 -13.94 -7.58 11.76
CA GLY A 198 -15.23 -7.88 11.14
C GLY A 198 -15.12 -8.07 9.63
N PRO A 199 -16.24 -8.32 8.92
CA PRO A 199 -16.24 -8.46 7.47
C PRO A 199 -15.74 -7.18 6.78
N LEU A 200 -15.07 -7.37 5.64
CA LEU A 200 -14.59 -6.28 4.81
C LEU A 200 -15.74 -5.39 4.35
N LEU A 201 -15.55 -4.08 4.42
CA LEU A 201 -16.47 -3.09 3.87
C LEU A 201 -15.87 -2.45 2.62
N VAL A 202 -16.58 -2.47 1.50
CA VAL A 202 -16.20 -1.78 0.27
C VAL A 202 -17.22 -0.69 -0.03
N SER A 203 -16.75 0.56 -0.10
CA SER A 203 -17.56 1.74 -0.39
C SER A 203 -17.21 2.31 -1.76
N ILE A 204 -18.18 2.34 -2.67
CA ILE A 204 -18.05 3.01 -3.96
C ILE A 204 -18.34 4.50 -3.76
N ILE A 205 -17.37 5.37 -4.09
CA ILE A 205 -17.45 6.81 -3.86
C ILE A 205 -17.53 7.61 -5.17
N LYS A 206 -17.96 8.87 -5.06
CA LYS A 206 -18.09 9.77 -6.22
C LYS A 206 -16.73 10.11 -6.85
N PRO A 207 -16.66 10.28 -8.19
CA PRO A 207 -15.47 10.81 -8.83
C PRO A 207 -15.12 12.20 -8.26
N GLY A 208 -13.83 12.46 -8.03
CA GLY A 208 -13.33 13.72 -7.48
C GLY A 208 -13.19 13.77 -5.95
N CYS A 209 -13.51 12.69 -5.23
CA CYS A 209 -13.33 12.63 -3.78
C CYS A 209 -11.84 12.69 -3.40
N PHE A 210 -11.00 11.90 -4.06
CA PHE A 210 -9.55 11.92 -3.79
C PHE A 210 -8.88 13.21 -4.26
N GLU A 211 -9.45 13.92 -5.24
CA GLU A 211 -8.99 15.26 -5.61
C GLU A 211 -9.28 16.26 -4.50
N THR A 212 -10.44 16.14 -3.85
CA THR A 212 -10.80 16.95 -2.69
C THR A 212 -9.82 16.70 -1.53
N LEU A 213 -9.46 15.43 -1.25
CA LEU A 213 -8.42 15.11 -0.25
C LEU A 213 -7.06 15.74 -0.62
N SER A 214 -6.71 15.75 -1.91
CA SER A 214 -5.47 16.36 -2.38
C SER A 214 -5.46 17.88 -2.15
N LYS A 215 -6.58 18.57 -2.43
CA LYS A 215 -6.71 20.01 -2.17
C LYS A 215 -6.53 20.34 -0.69
N VAL A 216 -7.17 19.58 0.20
CA VAL A 216 -7.03 19.75 1.66
C VAL A 216 -5.57 19.57 2.10
N ALA A 217 -4.85 18.61 1.53
CA ALA A 217 -3.43 18.41 1.87
C ALA A 217 -2.53 19.54 1.35
N ILE A 218 -2.85 20.09 0.18
CA ILE A 218 -2.13 21.24 -0.41
C ILE A 218 -2.36 22.50 0.42
N GLU A 219 -3.60 22.76 0.83
CA GLU A 219 -3.95 23.88 1.73
C GLU A 219 -3.23 23.77 3.08
N LYS A 220 -3.01 22.54 3.58
CA LYS A 220 -2.21 22.26 4.78
C LYS A 220 -0.69 22.35 4.56
N GLY A 221 -0.23 22.81 3.39
CA GLY A 221 1.18 23.12 3.10
C GLY A 221 1.94 22.04 2.33
N THR A 222 1.28 20.98 1.85
CA THR A 222 1.95 19.96 1.02
C THR A 222 2.16 20.49 -0.41
N PRO A 223 3.38 20.42 -0.97
CA PRO A 223 3.59 20.81 -2.37
C PRO A 223 2.72 19.98 -3.32
N ALA A 224 1.99 20.64 -4.22
CA ALA A 224 1.03 19.98 -5.12
C ALA A 224 1.66 18.87 -5.99
N CYS A 225 2.91 19.04 -6.40
CA CYS A 225 3.63 18.05 -7.20
C CYS A 225 4.06 16.79 -6.43
N GLN A 226 4.04 16.83 -5.09
CA GLN A 226 4.50 15.72 -4.25
C GLN A 226 3.35 14.93 -3.63
N TYR A 227 2.12 15.45 -3.68
CA TYR A 227 1.00 14.76 -3.07
C TYR A 227 0.54 13.56 -3.90
N LYS A 228 0.70 12.37 -3.34
CA LYS A 228 0.00 11.16 -3.76
C LYS A 228 -1.03 10.81 -2.68
N PRO A 229 -2.31 10.60 -3.03
CA PRO A 229 -3.30 10.14 -2.08
C PRO A 229 -2.80 8.85 -1.39
N PRO A 230 -2.84 8.78 -0.04
CA PRO A 230 -2.36 7.60 0.65
C PRO A 230 -3.31 6.42 0.38
N LYS A 231 -2.75 5.26 0.05
CA LYS A 231 -3.52 4.02 -0.10
C LYS A 231 -3.99 3.45 1.23
N ILE A 232 -3.31 3.78 2.34
CA ILE A 232 -3.76 3.46 3.70
C ILE A 232 -3.95 4.79 4.44
N ILE A 233 -5.20 5.15 4.66
CA ILE A 233 -5.59 6.35 5.40
C ILE A 233 -5.50 6.04 6.89
N ARG A 234 -5.02 7.00 7.69
CA ARG A 234 -5.00 6.91 9.17
C ARG A 234 -5.73 8.08 9.84
N ASN A 235 -6.07 9.11 9.07
CA ASN A 235 -6.74 10.30 9.59
C ASN A 235 -8.26 10.16 9.42
N GLN A 236 -8.98 10.14 10.54
CA GLN A 236 -10.44 10.00 10.60
C GLN A 236 -11.17 11.13 9.85
N GLU A 237 -10.66 12.37 9.85
CA GLU A 237 -11.29 13.49 9.16
C GLU A 237 -11.38 13.26 7.65
N LEU A 238 -10.32 12.69 7.06
CA LEU A 238 -10.28 12.36 5.63
C LEU A 238 -11.29 11.25 5.30
N VAL A 239 -11.44 10.27 6.20
CA VAL A 239 -12.40 9.17 6.06
C VAL A 239 -13.83 9.69 6.10
N CYS A 240 -14.15 10.61 7.01
CA CYS A 240 -15.48 11.23 7.08
C CYS A 240 -15.89 11.90 5.76
N VAL A 241 -14.93 12.49 5.02
CA VAL A 241 -15.21 13.05 3.69
C VAL A 241 -15.54 11.96 2.68
N LEU A 242 -14.82 10.84 2.69
CA LEU A 242 -15.07 9.71 1.80
C LEU A 242 -16.41 9.04 2.10
N GLU A 243 -16.73 8.80 3.38
CA GLU A 243 -17.98 8.18 3.81
C GLU A 243 -19.21 9.02 3.42
N ARG A 244 -19.14 10.35 3.59
CA ARG A 244 -20.21 11.26 3.16
C ARG A 244 -20.47 11.25 1.65
N ASN A 245 -19.48 10.83 0.86
CA ASN A 245 -19.55 10.75 -0.59
C ASN A 245 -19.68 9.31 -1.13
N ALA A 246 -19.92 8.33 -0.25
CA ALA A 246 -20.23 6.97 -0.67
C ALA A 246 -21.62 6.92 -1.34
N PHE A 247 -21.68 6.30 -2.51
CA PHE A 247 -22.93 5.97 -3.19
C PHE A 247 -23.53 4.67 -2.67
N VAL A 248 -22.68 3.66 -2.52
CA VAL A 248 -23.04 2.30 -2.12
C VAL A 248 -21.92 1.78 -1.23
N THR A 249 -22.29 1.15 -0.12
CA THR A 249 -21.37 0.38 0.72
C THR A 249 -21.89 -1.05 0.77
N VAL A 250 -21.03 -1.99 0.40
CA VAL A 250 -21.28 -3.42 0.52
C VAL A 250 -20.34 -3.99 1.57
N PHE A 251 -20.75 -5.09 2.19
CA PHE A 251 -19.90 -5.92 3.04
C PHE A 251 -19.71 -7.27 2.37
N SER A 252 -18.58 -7.91 2.62
CA SER A 252 -18.41 -9.32 2.26
C SER A 252 -19.37 -10.18 3.08
N ASP A 253 -19.97 -11.16 2.42
CA ASP A 253 -20.83 -12.11 3.13
C ASP A 253 -19.96 -12.91 4.12
N CYS A 254 -20.39 -13.00 5.39
CA CYS A 254 -19.74 -13.88 6.35
C CYS A 254 -19.82 -15.31 5.80
N THR A 255 -18.71 -15.86 5.35
CA THR A 255 -18.58 -17.31 5.29
C THR A 255 -18.56 -17.79 6.73
N GLU A 256 -19.71 -18.23 7.24
CA GLU A 256 -19.73 -19.16 8.37
C GLU A 256 -18.90 -20.37 7.93
N LYS A 257 -17.65 -20.45 8.40
CA LYS A 257 -16.84 -21.66 8.36
C LYS A 257 -16.97 -22.36 9.70
#